data_AF-A0AAU9DUH8-F1
#
_entry.id   AF-A0AAU9DUH8-F1
#
_cell.length_a   1.000
_cell.length_b   1.000
_cell.length_c   1.000
_cell.angle_alpha   90.00
_cell.angle_beta   90.00
_cell.angle_gamma   90.00
#
_symmetry.space_group_name_H-M   'P 1'
#
loop_
_entity.id
_entity.type
_entity.pdbx_description
1 polymer ?
#
loop_
_entity_poly.entity_id
_entity_poly.type
_entity_poly.pdbx_seq_one_letter_code
_entity_poly.pdbx_strand_id
1 'polypeptide(L)'
;MLAVLNINNMIPVPASKCCILDLIQVKDINYRNLLQREHLLCRRKKKLIFKNAALLRRFIFDEPETHENIRRYCCDLRALEGYCKNIEQ
;
A
#
# COMPACT_ATOMS: atom_id res chain seq x y z
N MET A 1 17.70 9.43 -0.04
CA MET A 1 16.63 8.39 -0.02
C MET A 1 15.64 8.78 -1.12
N LEU A 2 15.31 7.91 -2.08
CA LEU A 2 14.53 8.30 -3.27
C LEU A 2 13.02 8.45 -2.99
N ALA A 3 12.44 7.59 -2.15
CA ALA A 3 11.06 7.68 -1.66
C ALA A 3 10.83 6.72 -0.48
N VAL A 4 9.70 6.87 0.21
CA VAL A 4 9.23 6.00 1.31
C VAL A 4 7.89 5.39 0.92
N LEU A 5 7.75 4.07 1.11
CA LEU A 5 6.47 3.38 0.93
C LEU A 5 5.71 3.38 2.27
N ASN A 6 4.64 4.16 2.36
CA ASN A 6 3.82 4.30 3.57
C ASN A 6 2.85 3.12 3.72
N ILE A 7 3.34 1.98 4.22
CA ILE A 7 2.52 0.78 4.45
C ILE A 7 1.41 1.04 5.49
N ASN A 8 1.65 1.94 6.45
CA ASN A 8 0.64 2.38 7.41
C ASN A 8 -0.57 3.06 6.75
N ASN A 9 -0.40 3.61 5.54
CA ASN A 9 -1.47 4.25 4.77
C ASN A 9 -2.02 3.36 3.65
N MET A 10 -1.79 2.03 3.71
CA MET A 10 -2.38 1.12 2.74
C MET A 10 -3.90 1.13 2.84
N ILE A 11 -4.58 1.00 1.69
CA ILE A 11 -6.03 0.98 1.62
C ILE A 11 -6.50 -0.22 0.77
N PRO A 12 -7.62 -0.87 1.12
CA PRO A 12 -8.29 -1.78 0.22
C PRO A 12 -8.85 -0.99 -0.96
N VAL A 13 -8.73 -1.54 -2.18
CA VAL A 13 -9.26 -0.92 -3.39
C VAL A 13 -9.85 -2.02 -4.26
N PRO A 14 -11.11 -1.88 -4.73
CA PRO A 14 -11.68 -2.79 -5.70
C PRO A 14 -10.87 -2.83 -6.99
N ALA A 15 -10.69 -4.03 -7.57
CA ALA A 15 -9.91 -4.18 -8.80
C ALA A 15 -10.46 -3.34 -9.95
N SER A 16 -11.79 -3.14 -9.99
CA SER A 16 -12.48 -2.28 -10.96
C SER A 16 -12.15 -0.79 -10.86
N LYS A 17 -11.57 -0.36 -9.74
CA LYS A 17 -11.15 1.04 -9.49
C LYS A 17 -9.63 1.23 -9.59
N CYS A 18 -8.88 0.16 -9.84
CA CYS A 18 -7.44 0.24 -10.08
C CYS A 18 -7.14 0.44 -11.57
N CYS A 19 -6.26 1.39 -11.88
CA CYS A 19 -5.70 1.56 -13.22
C CYS A 19 -4.20 1.22 -13.20
N ILE A 20 -3.75 0.44 -14.18
CA ILE A 20 -2.34 0.12 -14.34
C ILE A 20 -1.65 1.29 -15.04
N LEU A 21 -0.64 1.86 -14.39
CA LEU A 21 0.18 2.90 -15.01
C LEU A 21 1.18 2.28 -15.98
N ASP A 22 1.04 2.60 -17.27
CA ASP A 22 2.05 2.30 -18.28
C ASP A 22 3.20 3.32 -18.19
N LEU A 23 4.33 2.88 -17.63
CA LEU A 23 5.52 3.72 -17.47
C LEU A 23 6.12 4.15 -18.81
N ILE A 24 5.88 3.43 -19.92
CA ILE A 24 6.44 3.78 -21.23
C ILE A 24 5.79 5.06 -21.76
N GLN A 25 4.48 5.23 -21.51
CA GLN A 25 3.68 6.37 -21.98
C GLN A 25 3.87 7.65 -21.16
N VAL A 26 4.62 7.61 -20.06
CA VAL A 26 4.94 8.80 -19.25
C VAL A 26 5.83 9.74 -20.07
N LYS A 27 5.30 10.92 -20.43
CA LYS A 27 5.96 11.92 -21.29
C LYS A 27 7.19 12.55 -20.64
N ASP A 28 7.12 12.82 -19.34
CA ASP A 28 8.25 13.39 -18.60
C ASP A 28 9.32 12.32 -18.37
N ILE A 29 10.47 12.51 -19.01
CA ILE A 29 11.60 11.57 -18.97
C ILE A 29 12.18 11.44 -17.57
N ASN A 30 12.28 12.55 -16.82
CA ASN A 30 12.84 12.54 -15.47
C ASN A 30 11.92 11.80 -14.51
N TYR A 31 10.62 12.07 -14.60
CA TYR A 31 9.61 11.38 -13.80
C TYR A 31 9.52 9.89 -14.14
N ARG A 32 9.56 9.54 -15.43
CA ARG A 32 9.60 8.14 -15.88
C ARG A 32 10.81 7.39 -15.32
N ASN A 33 11.99 8.00 -15.39
CA ASN A 33 13.22 7.41 -14.86
C ASN A 33 13.14 7.19 -13.34
N LEU A 34 12.51 8.12 -12.61
CA LEU A 34 12.24 7.98 -11.18
C LEU A 34 11.37 6.75 -10.91
N LEU A 35 10.19 6.66 -11.55
CA LEU A 35 9.24 5.56 -11.37
C LEU A 35 9.84 4.19 -11.71
N GLN A 36 10.64 4.11 -12.77
CA GLN A 36 11.32 2.86 -13.14
C GLN A 36 12.33 2.40 -12.07
N ARG A 37 13.11 3.33 -11.52
CA ARG A 37 14.05 3.03 -10.43
C ARG A 37 13.32 2.60 -9.16
N GLU A 38 12.25 3.28 -8.79
CA GLU A 38 11.42 2.93 -7.64
C GLU A 38 10.75 1.56 -7.82
N HIS A 39 10.19 1.29 -8.99
CA HIS A 39 9.60 0.00 -9.33
C HIS A 39 10.61 -1.15 -9.17
N LEU A 40 11.84 -0.95 -9.63
CA LEU A 40 12.91 -1.95 -9.48
C LEU A 40 13.25 -2.20 -8.01
N LEU A 41 13.30 -1.16 -7.18
CA LEU A 41 13.53 -1.27 -5.75
C LEU A 41 12.37 -2.01 -5.04
N CYS A 42 11.12 -1.67 -5.37
CA CYS A 42 9.93 -2.36 -4.88
C CYS A 42 9.96 -3.85 -5.26
N ARG A 43 10.33 -4.18 -6.50
CA ARG A 43 10.45 -5.56 -6.97
C ARG A 43 11.53 -6.34 -6.20
N ARG A 44 12.68 -5.73 -5.93
CA ARG A 44 13.75 -6.35 -5.11
C ARG A 44 13.31 -6.57 -3.67
N LYS A 45 12.58 -5.62 -3.08
CA LYS A 45 12.09 -5.66 -1.70
C LYS A 45 10.71 -6.30 -1.55
N LYS A 46 10.16 -6.89 -2.62
CA LYS A 46 8.79 -7.42 -2.68
C LYS A 46 8.44 -8.23 -1.44
N LYS A 47 9.24 -9.25 -1.11
CA LYS A 47 9.00 -10.13 0.05
C LYS A 47 8.89 -9.36 1.37
N LEU A 48 9.74 -8.36 1.58
CA LEU A 48 9.72 -7.54 2.80
C LEU A 48 8.47 -6.65 2.86
N ILE A 49 8.08 -6.05 1.73
CA ILE A 49 6.87 -5.22 1.64
C ILE A 49 5.63 -6.06 2.00
N PHE A 50 5.48 -7.25 1.39
CA PHE A 50 4.37 -8.15 1.70
C PHE A 50 4.38 -8.63 3.15
N LYS A 51 5.56 -8.97 3.69
CA LYS A 51 5.70 -9.37 5.11
C LYS A 51 5.24 -8.25 6.05
N ASN A 52 5.70 -7.02 5.80
CA ASN A 52 5.37 -5.88 6.66
C ASN A 52 3.88 -5.50 6.57
N ALA A 53 3.28 -5.54 5.37
CA ALA A 53 1.85 -5.32 5.20
C ALA A 53 1.01 -6.38 5.92
N ALA A 54 1.39 -7.65 5.84
CA ALA A 54 0.72 -8.74 6.53
C ALA A 54 0.83 -8.61 8.06
N LEU A 55 2.02 -8.27 8.58
CA LEU A 55 2.22 -8.01 10.00
C LEU A 55 1.37 -6.84 10.49
N LEU A 56 1.34 -5.73 9.74
CA LEU A 56 0.54 -4.57 10.08
C LEU A 56 -0.94 -4.91 10.18
N ARG A 57 -1.46 -5.66 9.19
CA ARG A 57 -2.85 -6.13 9.20
C ARG A 57 -3.09 -7.03 10.42
N ARG A 58 -2.19 -7.97 10.72
CA ARG A 58 -2.30 -8.83 11.91
C ARG A 58 -2.40 -8.00 13.21
N PHE A 59 -1.54 -7.01 13.38
CA PHE A 59 -1.56 -6.14 14.56
C PHE A 59 -2.86 -5.33 14.70
N ILE A 60 -3.49 -4.95 13.58
CA ILE A 60 -4.75 -4.19 13.60
C ILE A 60 -5.97 -5.10 13.87
N PHE A 61 -5.94 -6.34 13.39
CA PHE A 61 -7.09 -7.26 13.48
C PHE A 61 -7.03 -8.17 14.70
N ASP A 62 -5.88 -8.75 15.01
CA ASP A 62 -5.75 -9.83 15.99
C ASP A 62 -5.23 -9.33 17.35
N GLU A 63 -4.36 -8.30 17.36
CA GLU A 63 -3.67 -7.79 18.57
C GLU A 63 -3.86 -6.26 18.77
N PRO A 64 -5.10 -5.73 18.73
CA PRO A 64 -5.36 -4.28 18.63
C PRO A 64 -4.96 -3.46 19.87
N GLU A 65 -4.89 -4.09 21.05
CA GLU A 65 -4.56 -3.44 22.33
C GLU A 65 -3.04 -3.37 22.57
N THR A 66 -2.29 -4.36 22.06
CA THR A 66 -0.83 -4.44 22.18
C THR A 66 -0.11 -3.40 21.33
N HIS A 67 -0.76 -2.91 20.27
CA HIS A 67 -0.17 -2.05 19.25
C HIS A 67 -0.93 -0.73 19.04
N GLU A 68 -1.43 -0.13 20.12
CA GLU A 68 -2.20 1.12 20.10
C GLU A 68 -1.48 2.25 19.36
N ASN A 69 -0.19 2.44 19.62
CA ASN A 69 0.62 3.45 18.94
C ASN A 69 0.67 3.24 17.42
N ILE A 70 0.74 1.99 16.96
CA ILE A 70 0.77 1.68 15.52
C ILE A 70 -0.60 2.00 14.90
N ARG A 71 -1.69 1.60 15.56
CA ARG A 71 -3.06 1.91 15.10
C ARG A 71 -3.29 3.40 14.90
N ARG A 72 -2.76 4.25 15.79
CA ARG A 72 -2.90 5.71 15.70
C ARG A 72 -2.36 6.30 14.40
N TYR A 73 -1.30 5.72 13.84
CA TYR A 73 -0.68 6.19 12.59
C TYR A 73 -1.13 5.42 11.35
N CYS A 74 -1.99 4.42 11.51
CA CYS A 74 -2.52 3.63 10.41
C CYS A 74 -3.89 4.11 9.98
N CYS A 75 -4.23 3.85 8.72
CA CYS A 75 -5.62 3.93 8.27
C CYS A 75 -6.49 2.95 9.06
N ASP A 76 -7.77 3.30 9.25
CA ASP A 76 -8.76 2.37 9.80
C ASP A 76 -9.11 1.30 8.75
N LEU A 77 -8.27 0.27 8.68
CA LEU A 77 -8.43 -0.82 7.73
C LEU A 77 -9.75 -1.57 7.92
N ARG A 78 -10.29 -1.64 9.13
CA ARG A 78 -11.57 -2.33 9.39
C ARG A 78 -12.72 -1.59 8.72
N ALA A 79 -12.78 -0.27 8.92
CA ALA A 79 -13.79 0.57 8.27
C ALA A 79 -13.65 0.56 6.74
N LEU A 80 -12.41 0.67 6.23
CA LEU A 80 -12.15 0.70 4.79
C LEU A 80 -12.47 -0.64 4.10
N GLU A 81 -12.12 -1.79 4.72
CA GLU A 81 -12.45 -3.11 4.17
C GLU A 81 -13.98 -3.34 4.17
N GLY A 82 -14.69 -2.87 5.21
CA GLY A 82 -16.15 -2.91 5.25
C GLY A 82 -16.80 -2.07 4.13
N TYR A 83 -16.31 -0.86 3.92
CA TYR A 83 -16.80 0.03 2.86
C TYR A 83 -16.51 -0.53 1.46
N CYS A 84 -15.30 -1.05 1.22
CA CYS A 84 -14.95 -1.62 -0.08
C CYS A 84 -15.84 -2.81 -0.47
N LYS A 85 -16.20 -3.66 0.50
CA LYS A 85 -17.14 -4.78 0.26
C LYS A 85 -18.51 -4.32 -0.20
N ASN A 86 -18.97 -3.15 0.27
CA ASN A 86 -20.28 -2.60 -0.11
C ASN A 86 -20.27 -1.92 -1.50
N ILE A 87 -19.11 -1.45 -1.97
CA ILE A 87 -18.97 -0.86 -3.32
C ILE A 87 -18.88 -1.93 -4.41
N GLU A 88 -18.42 -3.14 -4.06
CA GLU A 88 -18.34 -4.28 -4.98
C GLU A 88 -19.67 -5.04 -5.14
N GLN A 89 -20.69 -4.73 -4.31
CA GLN A 89 -22.08 -5.21 -4.46
C GLN A 89 -22.85 -4.35 -5.46
#